data_AF-A0A948Z2D9-F1
#
_entry.id   AF-A0A948Z2D9-F1
#
_cell.length_a   1.000
_cell.length_b   1.000
_cell.length_c   1.000
_cell.angle_alpha   90.00
_cell.angle_beta   90.00
_cell.angle_gamma   90.00
#
_symmetry.space_group_name_H-M   'P 1'
#
loop_
_entity.id
_entity.type
_entity.pdbx_description
1 polymer ?
#
loop_
_entity_poly.entity_id
_entity_poly.type
_entity_poly.pdbx_seq_one_letter_code
_entity_poly.pdbx_strand_id
1 'polypeptide(L)'
;MQHDHGQNNNLGIVYSFRDHDESQHRHCGQVEISKYCRGQKVIVETLKEGDVFGEMSFVDKTPRSASAIARGNISLGIVDRDLLDHEYNKLSQDMRMVFRALVKRLRET
;
A
#
# COMPACT_ATOMS: atom_id res chain seq x y z
N MET A 1 -4.62 32.23 -10.31
CA MET A 1 -3.88 31.99 -9.05
C MET A 1 -3.64 30.50 -8.99
N GLN A 2 -2.41 30.07 -9.28
CA GLN A 2 -2.04 28.65 -9.31
C GLN A 2 -1.95 28.16 -7.85
N HIS A 3 -2.84 27.28 -7.45
CA HIS A 3 -2.74 26.59 -6.17
C HIS A 3 -1.77 25.43 -6.32
N ASP A 4 -0.54 25.69 -5.90
CA ASP A 4 0.48 24.71 -5.53
C ASP A 4 -0.12 23.67 -4.57
N HIS A 5 -0.54 22.53 -5.09
CA HIS A 5 -0.85 21.35 -4.28
C HIS A 5 0.44 20.57 -4.11
N GLY A 6 1.13 20.90 -3.02
CA GLY A 6 2.32 20.20 -2.56
C GLY A 6 2.13 18.69 -2.65
N GLN A 7 2.96 18.06 -3.48
CA GLN A 7 3.07 16.62 -3.56
C GLN A 7 3.56 16.11 -2.21
N ASN A 8 2.62 15.63 -1.38
CA ASN A 8 2.93 14.89 -0.17
C ASN A 8 3.55 13.55 -0.61
N ASN A 9 4.88 13.52 -0.74
CA ASN A 9 5.67 12.36 -1.14
C ASN A 9 5.62 11.28 -0.06
N ASN A 10 4.48 10.58 0.01
CA ASN A 10 4.21 9.51 0.96
C ASN A 10 4.93 8.21 0.54
N LEU A 11 6.26 8.28 0.45
CA LEU A 11 7.18 7.20 0.06
C LEU A 11 7.36 6.12 1.14
N GLY A 12 6.64 6.17 2.27
CA GLY A 12 7.12 5.53 3.50
C GLY A 12 6.17 4.68 4.31
N ILE A 13 4.85 4.79 4.16
CA ILE A 13 3.93 4.14 5.10
C ILE A 13 3.37 2.87 4.50
N VAL A 14 3.60 1.74 5.15
CA VAL A 14 2.94 0.47 4.82
C VAL A 14 1.77 0.31 5.78
N TYR A 15 0.61 -0.05 5.24
CA TYR A 15 -0.61 -0.22 6.02
C TYR A 15 -1.03 -1.69 6.01
N SER A 16 -1.52 -2.18 7.14
CA SER A 16 -2.25 -3.44 7.21
C SER A 16 -3.72 -3.19 7.50
N PHE A 17 -4.62 -3.84 6.76
CA PHE A 17 -6.04 -3.74 7.04
C PHE A 17 -6.38 -4.53 8.32
N ARG A 18 -7.07 -3.88 9.26
CA ARG A 18 -7.51 -4.49 10.52
C ARG A 18 -9.03 -4.42 10.62
N ASP A 19 -9.67 -5.49 11.09
CA ASP A 19 -11.06 -5.39 11.56
C ASP A 19 -11.07 -4.79 12.97
N HIS A 20 -12.11 -4.01 13.27
CA HIS A 20 -12.28 -3.36 14.55
C HIS A 20 -13.25 -4.16 15.41
N ASP A 21 -12.70 -4.92 16.36
CA ASP A 21 -13.34 -5.45 17.57
C ASP A 21 -14.56 -6.39 17.39
N GLU A 22 -14.56 -7.52 18.09
CA GLU A 22 -15.53 -8.64 17.95
C GLU A 22 -16.99 -8.32 18.36
N SER A 23 -17.34 -7.05 18.55
CA SER A 23 -18.60 -6.61 19.12
C SER A 23 -19.55 -6.03 18.06
N GLN A 24 -20.25 -6.93 17.37
CA GLN A 24 -21.54 -6.72 16.71
C GLN A 24 -21.70 -5.44 15.85
N HIS A 25 -21.39 -5.57 14.56
CA HIS A 25 -22.27 -5.35 13.39
C HIS A 25 -21.34 -5.29 12.17
N ARG A 26 -21.36 -6.34 11.35
CA ARG A 26 -20.40 -6.61 10.27
C ARG A 26 -20.47 -5.56 9.16
N HIS A 27 -19.80 -4.43 9.36
CA HIS A 27 -19.48 -3.53 8.26
C HIS A 27 -18.23 -4.06 7.58
N CYS A 28 -18.40 -4.82 6.50
CA CYS A 28 -17.32 -5.34 5.66
C CYS A 28 -16.61 -4.18 4.95
N GLY A 29 -15.79 -3.42 5.68
CA GLY A 29 -14.95 -2.38 5.12
C GLY A 29 -13.96 -2.98 4.12
N GLN A 30 -13.66 -2.26 3.04
CA GLN A 30 -12.71 -2.68 2.02
C GLN A 30 -11.81 -1.51 1.62
N VAL A 31 -10.63 -1.81 1.08
CA VAL A 31 -9.79 -0.79 0.43
C VAL A 31 -9.71 -1.08 -1.06
N GLU A 32 -10.22 -0.16 -1.87
CA GLU A 32 -10.11 -0.23 -3.32
C GLU A 32 -8.75 0.34 -3.75
N ILE A 33 -7.95 -0.47 -4.45
CA ILE A 33 -6.70 -0.05 -5.09
C ILE A 33 -7.01 0.29 -6.54
N SER A 34 -6.71 1.52 -6.97
CA SER A 34 -7.04 1.99 -8.31
C SER A 34 -5.98 2.89 -8.91
N LYS A 35 -5.84 2.84 -10.24
CA LYS A 35 -4.94 3.70 -11.02
C LYS A 35 -5.68 4.31 -12.20
N TYR A 36 -5.18 5.44 -12.72
CA TYR A 36 -5.71 6.02 -13.95
C TYR A 36 -4.89 5.52 -15.15
N CYS A 37 -5.55 4.81 -16.06
CA CYS A 37 -4.96 4.35 -17.31
C CYS A 37 -5.69 5.01 -18.47
N ARG A 38 -4.97 5.77 -19.31
CA ARG A 38 -5.55 6.50 -20.46
C ARG A 38 -6.77 7.35 -20.09
N GLY A 39 -6.70 8.03 -18.94
CA GLY A 39 -7.77 8.89 -18.42
C GLY A 39 -8.94 8.15 -17.76
N GLN A 40 -8.94 6.81 -17.76
CA GLN A 40 -9.98 6.00 -17.11
C GLN A 40 -9.47 5.43 -15.79
N LYS A 41 -10.33 5.46 -14.77
CA LYS A 41 -10.05 4.80 -13.49
C LYS A 41 -10.18 3.29 -13.66
N VAL A 42 -9.10 2.57 -13.38
CA VAL A 42 -9.04 1.11 -13.38
C VAL A 42 -8.88 0.65 -11.94
N ILE A 43 -9.80 -0.19 -11.47
CA ILE A 43 -9.67 -0.90 -10.20
C ILE A 43 -8.69 -2.05 -10.42
N VAL A 44 -7.58 -2.03 -9.69
CA VAL A 44 -6.55 -3.06 -9.73
C VAL A 44 -6.94 -4.18 -8.78
N GLU A 45 -7.37 -3.82 -7.57
CA GLU A 45 -7.67 -4.79 -6.52
C GLU A 45 -8.65 -4.21 -5.49
N THR A 46 -9.28 -5.09 -4.72
CA THR A 46 -10.09 -4.71 -3.55
C THR A 46 -9.66 -5.54 -2.36
N LEU A 47 -9.00 -4.88 -1.41
CA LEU A 47 -8.36 -5.46 -0.25
C LEU A 47 -9.36 -5.71 0.88
N LYS A 48 -9.06 -6.74 1.66
CA LYS A 48 -9.80 -7.24 2.82
C LYS A 48 -8.88 -7.29 4.05
N GLU A 49 -9.43 -7.75 5.16
CA GLU A 49 -8.68 -7.99 6.39
C GLU A 49 -7.50 -8.92 6.21
N GLY A 50 -6.38 -8.51 6.82
CA GLY A 50 -5.09 -9.17 6.70
C GLY A 50 -4.24 -8.67 5.54
N ASP A 51 -4.82 -7.99 4.56
CA ASP A 51 -4.06 -7.48 3.42
C ASP A 51 -3.18 -6.29 3.81
N VAL A 52 -2.04 -6.20 3.13
CA VAL A 52 -1.05 -5.14 3.30
C VAL A 52 -0.96 -4.37 2.00
N PHE A 53 -0.87 -3.04 2.09
CA PHE A 53 -0.67 -2.20 0.91
C PHE A 53 0.34 -1.09 1.16
N GLY A 54 1.01 -0.72 0.07
CA GLY A 54 2.01 0.32 0.07
C GLY A 54 3.45 -0.18 0.21
N GLU A 55 3.61 -1.49 0.29
CA GLU A 55 4.86 -2.24 0.33
C GLU A 55 5.71 -2.04 -0.93
N MET A 56 5.12 -1.84 -2.11
CA MET A 56 5.89 -1.62 -3.34
C MET A 56 6.83 -0.42 -3.21
N SER A 57 6.29 0.72 -2.74
CA SER A 57 7.05 1.95 -2.54
C SER A 57 8.12 1.82 -1.46
N PHE A 58 7.90 0.95 -0.48
CA PHE A 58 8.91 0.63 0.52
C PHE A 58 10.07 -0.17 -0.10
N VAL A 59 9.77 -1.24 -0.84
CA VAL A 59 10.79 -2.17 -1.39
C VAL A 59 11.66 -1.52 -2.47
N ASP A 60 11.05 -0.78 -3.40
CA ASP A 60 11.76 -0.21 -4.55
C ASP A 60 12.07 1.29 -4.44
N LYS A 61 11.59 1.94 -3.38
CA LYS A 61 11.82 3.36 -3.10
C LYS A 61 11.30 4.31 -4.18
N THR A 62 10.25 3.91 -4.90
CA THR A 62 9.58 4.75 -5.90
C THR A 62 8.18 5.19 -5.43
N PRO A 63 7.59 6.25 -6.02
CA PRO A 63 6.25 6.72 -5.67
C PRO A 63 5.17 5.63 -5.73
N ARG A 64 4.03 5.87 -5.08
CA ARG A 64 2.91 4.91 -5.04
C ARG A 64 2.48 4.55 -6.46
N SER A 65 2.24 3.26 -6.69
CA SER A 65 1.76 2.72 -7.97
C SER A 65 0.28 3.01 -8.23
N ALA A 66 -0.51 3.19 -7.17
CA ALA A 66 -1.96 3.34 -7.22
C ALA A 66 -2.48 4.17 -6.02
N SER A 67 -3.73 4.62 -6.13
CA SER A 67 -4.50 5.20 -5.04
C SER A 67 -5.19 4.09 -4.24
N ALA A 68 -5.18 4.22 -2.91
CA ALA A 68 -5.92 3.37 -1.99
C ALA A 68 -7.11 4.15 -1.42
N ILE A 69 -8.32 3.62 -1.58
CA ILE A 69 -9.57 4.33 -1.22
C ILE A 69 -10.39 3.43 -0.29
N ALA A 70 -10.66 3.91 0.93
CA ALA A 70 -11.55 3.25 1.86
C ALA A 70 -12.99 3.19 1.32
N ARG A 71 -13.61 2.02 1.42
CA ARG A 71 -15.02 1.78 1.12
C ARG A 71 -15.71 1.30 2.40
N GLY A 72 -16.43 2.21 3.05
CA GLY A 72 -17.01 2.00 4.36
C GLY A 72 -16.07 2.37 5.50
N ASN A 73 -16.47 2.05 6.73
CA ASN A 73 -15.65 2.25 7.91
C ASN A 73 -14.57 1.18 7.96
N ILE A 74 -13.32 1.61 8.12
CA ILE A 74 -12.16 0.73 8.13
C ILE A 74 -11.20 1.11 9.24
N SER A 75 -10.41 0.15 9.70
CA SER A 75 -9.25 0.40 10.57
C SER A 75 -7.97 -0.03 9.87
N LEU A 76 -6.93 0.77 10.04
CA LEU A 76 -5.61 0.49 9.46
C LEU A 76 -4.58 0.39 10.59
N GLY A 77 -3.79 -0.67 10.55
CA GLY A 77 -2.51 -0.72 11.23
C GLY A 77 -1.47 0.06 10.43
N ILE A 78 -0.68 0.89 11.11
CA ILE A 78 0.52 1.49 10.54
C ILE A 78 1.68 0.53 10.84
N VAL A 79 2.40 0.12 9.80
CA VAL A 79 3.67 -0.60 9.95
C VAL A 79 4.77 0.41 10.17
N ASP A 80 5.50 0.28 11.27
CA ASP A 80 6.64 1.13 11.60
C ASP A 80 7.73 0.98 10.52
N ARG A 81 8.10 2.12 9.92
CA ARG A 81 9.02 2.14 8.78
C ARG A 81 10.44 1.76 9.19
N ASP A 82 10.90 2.24 10.33
CA ASP A 82 12.28 2.06 10.76
C ASP A 82 12.50 0.60 11.20
N LEU A 83 11.50 0.02 11.88
CA LEU A 83 11.49 -1.41 12.19
C LEU A 83 11.45 -2.25 10.90
N LEU A 84 10.59 -1.91 9.94
CA LEU A 84 10.47 -2.67 8.70
C LEU A 84 11.75 -2.58 7.85
N ASP A 85 12.38 -1.40 7.76
CA ASP A 85 13.66 -1.22 7.06
C ASP A 85 14.78 -2.02 7.76
N HIS A 86 14.79 -2.02 9.10
CA HIS A 86 15.73 -2.83 9.88
C HIS A 86 15.60 -4.32 9.58
N GLU A 87 14.39 -4.87 9.60
CA GLU A 87 14.15 -6.29 9.28
C GLU A 87 14.48 -6.61 7.81
N TYR A 88 14.10 -5.74 6.88
CA TYR A 88 14.43 -5.90 5.46
C TYR A 88 15.94 -5.90 5.21
N ASN A 89 16.70 -5.10 5.96
CA ASN A 89 18.15 -5.02 5.85
C ASN A 89 18.88 -6.24 6.45
N LYS A 90 18.23 -7.05 7.29
CA LYS A 90 18.76 -8.34 7.77
C LYS A 90 18.70 -9.46 6.73
N LEU A 91 17.84 -9.34 5.72
CA LEU A 91 17.74 -10.32 4.63
C LEU A 91 19.07 -10.43 3.87
N SER A 92 19.35 -11.59 3.27
CA SER A 92 20.51 -11.72 2.37
C SER A 92 20.37 -10.80 1.16
N GLN A 93 21.48 -10.48 0.51
CA GLN A 93 21.47 -9.67 -0.72
C GLN A 93 20.60 -10.34 -1.80
N ASP A 94 20.71 -11.66 -1.97
CA ASP A 94 19.96 -12.42 -2.96
C ASP A 94 18.45 -12.35 -2.70
N MET A 95 18.01 -12.49 -1.45
CA MET A 95 16.59 -12.37 -1.09
C MET A 95 16.04 -10.97 -1.37
N ARG A 96 16.80 -9.92 -1.05
CA ARG A 96 16.41 -8.56 -1.41
C ARG A 96 16.36 -8.34 -2.92
N MET A 97 17.25 -8.99 -3.69
CA MET A 97 17.18 -8.94 -5.16
C MET A 97 15.91 -9.61 -5.69
N VAL A 98 15.55 -10.77 -5.14
CA VAL A 98 14.29 -11.46 -5.49
C VAL A 98 13.08 -10.59 -5.18
N PHE A 99 12.98 -10.01 -3.98
CA PHE A 99 11.86 -9.12 -3.62
C PHE A 99 11.76 -7.90 -4.55
N ARG A 100 12.87 -7.24 -4.85
CA ARG A 100 12.88 -6.11 -5.79
C ARG A 100 12.43 -6.53 -7.19
N ALA A 101 12.84 -7.70 -7.66
CA ALA A 101 12.42 -8.22 -8.96
C ALA A 101 10.91 -8.54 -8.99
N LEU A 102 10.34 -9.08 -7.91
CA LEU A 102 8.89 -9.32 -7.80
C LEU A 102 8.11 -8.01 -7.83
N VAL A 103 8.49 -7.04 -6.99
CA VAL A 103 7.84 -5.73 -6.91
C VAL A 103 7.90 -4.99 -8.25
N LYS A 104 9.05 -5.03 -8.93
CA LYS A 104 9.20 -4.41 -10.24
C LYS A 104 8.21 -4.97 -11.27
N ARG A 105 8.03 -6.29 -11.32
CA ARG A 105 7.09 -6.93 -12.27
C ARG A 105 5.63 -6.62 -11.95
N LEU A 106 5.27 -6.63 -10.67
CA LEU A 106 3.90 -6.27 -10.24
C LEU A 106 3.53 -4.81 -10.54
N ARG A 107 4.51 -3.90 -10.70
CA ARG A 107 4.20 -2.52 -11.11
C ARG A 107 3.79 -2.40 -12.56
N GLU A 108 4.23 -3.34 -13.38
CA GLU A 108 3.99 -3.33 -14.82
C GLU A 108 2.63 -3.95 -15.19
N THR A 109 1.95 -4.62 -14.23
CA THR A 109 0.55 -5.08 -14.34
C THR A 109 -0.42 -3.96 -14.02
#